data_AF-A0A419YZ06-F1
#
_entry.id   AF-A0A419YZ06-F1
#
_cell.length_a   1.000
_cell.length_b   1.000
_cell.length_c   1.000
_cell.angle_alpha   90.00
_cell.angle_beta   90.00
_cell.angle_gamma   90.00
#
_symmetry.space_group_name_H-M   'P 1'
#
loop_
_entity.id
_entity.type
_entity.pdbx_description
1 polymer ?
#
loop_
_entity_poly.entity_id
_entity_poly.type
_entity_poly.pdbx_seq_one_letter_code
_entity_poly.pdbx_strand_id
1 'polypeptide(L)' 'MTTPDERTKAVVKTRDFLRMIVHADEVAIPGLVQTVAADLLRHYPLDVDLSVSASALPGVWAQPVIGQG' A
#
# COMPACT_ATOMS: atom_id res chain seq x y z
N MET A 1 -13.35 -3.54 -13.00
CA MET A 1 -12.53 -2.31 -13.05
C MET A 1 -12.50 -1.73 -11.65
N THR A 2 -11.34 -1.30 -11.18
CA THR A 2 -11.21 -0.55 -9.92
C THR A 2 -11.25 0.95 -10.23
N THR A 3 -11.86 1.75 -9.36
CA THR A 3 -11.97 3.20 -9.54
C THR A 3 -10.75 3.92 -8.95
N PRO A 4 -10.44 5.16 -9.39
CA PRO A 4 -9.40 5.97 -8.74
C PRO A 4 -9.61 6.18 -7.23
N ASP A 5 -10.87 6.32 -6.81
CA ASP A 5 -11.25 6.44 -5.40
C ASP A 5 -10.96 5.16 -4.61
N GLU A 6 -11.29 3.98 -5.15
CA GLU A 6 -10.96 2.70 -4.52
C GLU A 6 -9.45 2.50 -4.34
N ARG A 7 -8.65 2.88 -5.35
CA ARG A 7 -7.19 2.79 -5.25
C ARG A 7 -6.62 3.73 -4.19
N THR A 8 -7.13 4.95 -4.11
CA THR A 8 -6.74 5.92 -3.08
C THR A 8 -7.11 5.41 -1.68
N LYS A 9 -8.33 4.87 -1.52
CA LYS A 9 -8.77 4.24 -0.27
C LYS A 9 -7.88 3.08 0.13
N ALA A 10 -7.44 2.25 -0.82
CA ALA A 10 -6.55 1.13 -0.56
C ALA A 10 -5.19 1.58 0.02
N VAL A 11 -4.56 2.61 -0.56
CA VAL A 11 -3.29 3.17 -0.05
C VAL A 11 -3.47 3.74 1.36
N VAL A 12 -4.52 4.53 1.60
CA VAL A 12 -4.81 5.13 2.91
C VAL A 12 -5.03 4.05 3.96
N LYS A 13 -5.90 3.08 3.68
CA LYS A 13 -6.19 1.98 4.60
C LYS A 13 -4.96 1.10 4.85
N THR A 14 -4.12 0.87 3.84
CA THR A 14 -2.86 0.12 4.01
C THR A 14 -1.92 0.84 4.96
N ARG A 15 -1.74 2.16 4.81
CA ARG A 15 -0.93 2.95 5.75
C ARG A 15 -1.44 2.84 7.18
N ASP A 16 -2.76 2.96 7.37
CA ASP A 16 -3.36 2.94 8.70
C ASP A 16 -3.28 1.52 9.31
N PHE A 17 -3.44 0.49 8.49
CA PHE A 17 -3.23 -0.91 8.87
C PHE A 17 -1.79 -1.21 9.30
N LEU A 18 -0.79 -0.71 8.57
CA LEU A 18 0.62 -0.84 8.94
C LEU A 18 0.93 -0.12 10.26
N ARG A 19 0.38 1.09 10.47
CA ARG A 19 0.51 1.79 11.75
C ARG A 19 -0.08 0.99 12.90
N MET A 20 -1.25 0.40 12.71
CA MET A 20 -1.88 -0.48 13.70
C MET A 20 -0.99 -1.67 14.03
N ILE A 21 -0.43 -2.35 13.02
CA ILE A 21 0.49 -3.49 13.24
C ILE A 21 1.71 -3.08 14.06
N VAL A 22 2.33 -1.93 13.75
CA VAL A 22 3.54 -1.45 14.45
C VAL A 22 3.28 -1.15 15.93
N HIS A 23 2.05 -0.75 16.30
CA HIS A 23 1.69 -0.38 17.67
C HIS A 23 0.94 -1.51 18.42
N ALA A 24 0.75 -2.68 17.81
CA ALA A 24 0.06 -3.79 18.43
C ALA A 24 0.97 -4.44 19.50
N ASP A 25 0.48 -4.52 20.73
CA ASP A 25 1.22 -5.04 21.90
C ASP A 25 1.23 -6.58 21.96
N GLU A 26 0.27 -7.25 21.30
CA GLU A 26 0.16 -8.71 21.21
C GLU A 26 -0.01 -9.24 19.77
N VAL A 27 0.39 -10.51 19.61
CA VAL A 27 0.49 -11.28 18.36
C VAL A 27 -0.71 -11.07 17.45
N ALA A 28 -0.52 -10.30 16.38
CA ALA A 28 -1.46 -10.27 15.29
C ALA A 28 -1.60 -11.70 14.73
N ILE A 29 -2.83 -12.24 14.68
CA ILE A 29 -3.09 -13.56 14.12
C ILE A 29 -2.58 -13.54 12.66
N PRO A 30 -1.52 -14.30 12.32
CA PRO A 30 -0.85 -14.13 11.03
C PRO A 30 -1.80 -14.29 9.83
N GLY A 31 -2.77 -15.21 9.93
CA GLY A 31 -3.79 -15.42 8.89
C GLY A 31 -4.75 -14.24 8.72
N LEU A 32 -5.08 -13.50 9.78
CA LEU A 32 -5.90 -12.30 9.68
C LEU A 32 -5.12 -11.17 9.01
N VAL A 33 -3.85 -11.01 9.35
CA VAL A 33 -2.97 -10.01 8.72
C VAL A 33 -2.86 -10.26 7.23
N GLN A 34 -2.62 -11.51 6.82
CA GLN A 34 -2.55 -11.90 5.40
C GLN A 34 -3.86 -11.63 4.66
N THR A 35 -5.01 -11.95 5.27
CA THR A 35 -6.33 -11.74 4.66
C THR A 35 -6.60 -10.25 4.41
N VAL A 36 -6.33 -9.41 5.40
CA VAL A 36 -6.51 -7.96 5.28
C VAL A 36 -5.54 -7.37 4.26
N ALA A 37 -4.27 -7.81 4.27
CA ALA A 37 -3.29 -7.38 3.28
C ALA A 37 -3.71 -7.75 1.85
N ALA A 38 -4.21 -8.98 1.62
CA ALA A 38 -4.66 -9.42 0.30
C ALA A 38 -5.83 -8.59 -0.24
N ASP A 39 -6.78 -8.22 0.62
CA ASP A 39 -7.91 -7.38 0.23
C ASP A 39 -7.47 -5.94 -0.11
N LEU A 40 -6.58 -5.36 0.69
CA LEU A 40 -6.03 -4.02 0.45
C LEU A 40 -5.19 -3.96 -0.83
N LEU A 41 -4.42 -5.02 -1.11
CA LEU A 41 -3.59 -5.08 -2.31
C LEU A 41 -4.39 -5.27 -3.61
N ARG A 42 -5.62 -5.81 -3.54
CA ARG A 42 -6.50 -6.00 -4.71
C ARG A 42 -6.77 -4.70 -5.47
N HIS A 43 -6.78 -3.59 -4.76
CA HIS A 43 -7.06 -2.26 -5.30
C HIS A 43 -5.83 -1.37 -5.29
N TYR A 44 -4.63 -1.91 -5.07
CA TYR A 44 -3.42 -1.09 -5.02
C TYR A 44 -3.05 -0.51 -6.39
N PRO A 45 -2.45 0.69 -6.46
CA PRO A 45 -1.87 1.20 -7.70
C PRO A 45 -0.85 0.23 -8.31
N LEU A 46 -0.80 0.19 -9.64
CA LEU A 46 0.21 -0.56 -10.38
C LEU A 46 1.57 0.16 -10.35
N ASP A 47 2.64 -0.53 -10.73
CA ASP A 47 3.99 0.08 -10.78
C ASP A 47 4.05 1.33 -11.66
N VAL A 48 3.33 1.32 -12.78
CA VAL A 48 3.22 2.50 -13.66
C VAL A 48 2.50 3.66 -12.98
N ASP A 49 1.47 3.39 -12.18
CA ASP A 49 0.76 4.43 -11.42
C ASP A 49 1.71 5.06 -10.39
N LEU A 50 2.52 4.23 -9.70
CA LEU A 50 3.50 4.69 -8.73
C LEU A 50 4.63 5.49 -9.38
N SER A 51 5.15 5.04 -10.52
CA SER A 51 6.21 5.73 -11.27
C SER A 51 5.74 7.09 -11.82
N VAL A 52 4.52 7.15 -12.37
CA VAL A 52 3.92 8.42 -12.82
C VAL A 52 3.69 9.35 -11.62
N SER A 53 3.19 8.82 -10.51
CA SER A 53 2.96 9.61 -9.28
C SER A 53 4.27 10.17 -8.70
N ALA A 54 5.35 9.38 -8.71
CA ALA A 54 6.69 9.82 -8.29
C ALA A 54 7.25 10.93 -9.19
N SER A 55 7.03 10.83 -10.49
CA SER A 55 7.45 11.86 -11.44
C SER A 55 6.65 13.16 -11.27
N ALA A 56 5.36 13.05 -10.97
CA ALA A 56 4.47 14.20 -10.79
C ALA A 56 4.64 14.90 -9.44
N LEU A 57 4.94 14.16 -8.38
CA LEU A 57 5.05 14.66 -7.00
C LEU A 57 6.35 14.19 -6.32
N PRO A 58 7.53 14.64 -6.80
CA PRO A 58 8.83 14.14 -6.33
C PRO A 58 9.16 14.49 -4.85
N GLY A 59 8.46 15.47 -4.27
CA GLY A 59 8.57 15.78 -2.84
C GLY A 59 7.76 14.87 -1.91
N VAL A 60 6.88 14.02 -2.48
CA VAL A 60 6.02 13.09 -1.74
C VAL A 60 6.40 11.64 -2.06
N TRP A 61 6.62 11.34 -3.34
CA TRP A 61 6.89 10.00 -3.85
C TRP A 61 8.20 10.01 -4.62
N ALA A 62 9.07 9.02 -4.36
CA ALA A 62 10.27 8.77 -5.15
C ALA A 62 10.05 7.56 -6.07
N GLN A 63 10.80 7.50 -7.17
CA GLN A 63 10.80 6.32 -8.03
C GLN A 63 11.23 5.12 -7.18
N PRO A 64 10.43 4.03 -7.13
CA PRO A 64 10.86 2.83 -6.45
C PRO A 64 12.13 2.33 -7.15
N VAL A 65 13.23 2.25 -6.41
CA VAL A 65 14.45 1.61 -6.92
C VAL A 65 14.13 0.13 -7.01
N ILE A 66 13.92 -0.39 -8.22
CA ILE A 66 13.85 -1.84 -8.42
C ILE A 66 15.27 -2.35 -8.17
N GLY A 67 15.54 -2.74 -6.93
CA GLY A 67 16.76 -3.45 -6.58
C GLY A 67 16.76 -4.78 -7.32
N GLN A 68 17.76 -5.00 -8.17
CA GLN A 68 18.16 -6.35 -8.55
C GLN A 68 18.65 -7.04 -7.27
N GLY A 69 17.94 -8.08 -6.85
CA GLY A 69 18.25 -8.90 -5.68
C GLY A 69 17.35 -10.12 -5.64
#